data_AF-A0A7Y1SQ58-F1
#
_entry.id   AF-A0A7Y1SQ58-F1
#
_cell.length_a   1.000
_cell.length_b   1.000
_cell.length_c   1.000
_cell.angle_alpha   90.00
_cell.angle_beta   90.00
_cell.angle_gamma   90.00
#
_symmetry.space_group_name_H-M   'P 1'
#
loop_
_entity.id
_entity.type
_entity.pdbx_description
1 polymer ?
#
loop_
_entity_poly.entity_id
_entity_poly.type
_entity_poly.pdbx_seq_one_letter_code
_entity_poly.pdbx_strand_id
1 'polypeptide(L)'
;MPQRLVVIGGDAAGMSAASQARRRRKPDDLEIIVLEKGNYVSYSACGEPYFVSGEVEEFEDLQVRTPEQFWKVAIQAKIRHEAVAIDIERGTVTSRNLEDGSEEVLGYDQLLYATGAEAIRPPIEGIDLPGVYELRTLDDALALRDLAVGGATKAVVVGGGYIGLEVAEAFHTRGLETTVVT
;
A
#
# COMPACT_ATOMS: atom_id res chain seq x y z
N MET A 1 -10.70 -3.56 30.67
CA MET A 1 -10.14 -4.03 29.38
C MET A 1 -9.47 -2.82 28.74
N PRO A 2 -8.34 -2.99 28.02
CA PRO A 2 -7.75 -1.88 27.27
C PRO A 2 -8.77 -1.31 26.29
N GLN A 3 -8.68 -0.01 25.99
CA GLN A 3 -9.41 0.53 24.84
C GLN A 3 -8.86 -0.09 23.56
N ARG A 4 -9.62 -0.08 22.48
CA ARG A 4 -9.19 -0.59 21.18
C ARG A 4 -9.23 0.47 20.10
N LEU A 5 -8.09 0.67 19.45
CA LEU A 5 -7.97 1.40 18.20
C LEU A 5 -7.90 0.41 17.04
N VAL A 6 -8.87 0.50 16.13
CA VAL A 6 -8.80 -0.16 14.83
C VAL A 6 -8.38 0.89 13.79
N VAL A 7 -7.37 0.56 12.98
CA VAL A 7 -6.89 1.39 11.88
C VAL A 7 -7.15 0.64 10.57
N ILE A 8 -7.81 1.27 9.62
CA ILE A 8 -8.04 0.73 8.27
C ILE A 8 -7.07 1.43 7.32
N GLY A 9 -6.16 0.66 6.71
CA GLY A 9 -5.03 1.15 5.92
C GLY A 9 -3.75 1.18 6.75
N GLY A 10 -2.74 0.43 6.31
CA GLY A 10 -1.50 0.16 7.02
C GLY A 10 -0.24 0.68 6.32
N ASP A 11 -0.37 1.69 5.47
CA ASP A 11 0.79 2.39 4.90
C ASP A 11 1.12 3.68 5.69
N ALA A 12 1.30 4.83 5.03
CA ALA A 12 1.88 6.02 5.65
C ALA A 12 1.06 6.57 6.83
N ALA A 13 -0.19 6.99 6.57
CA ALA A 13 -1.02 7.66 7.58
C ALA A 13 -1.41 6.71 8.72
N GLY A 14 -1.84 5.48 8.38
CA GLY A 14 -2.26 4.48 9.34
C GLY A 14 -1.14 4.07 10.30
N MET A 15 0.03 3.71 9.77
CA MET A 15 1.15 3.26 10.62
C MET A 15 1.79 4.40 11.39
N SER A 16 1.79 5.62 10.84
CA SER A 16 2.19 6.82 11.57
C SER A 16 1.30 7.02 12.79
N ALA A 17 -0.02 6.99 12.62
CA ALA A 17 -0.96 7.18 13.71
C ALA A 17 -0.87 6.04 14.75
N ALA A 18 -0.85 4.78 14.31
CA ALA A 18 -0.70 3.62 15.18
C ALA A 18 0.60 3.70 16.02
N SER A 19 1.71 4.05 15.39
CA SER A 19 3.01 4.23 16.07
C SER A 19 2.97 5.38 17.08
N GLN A 20 2.34 6.50 16.74
CA GLN A 20 2.20 7.65 17.63
C GLN A 20 1.26 7.37 18.81
N ALA A 21 0.19 6.60 18.61
CA ALA A 21 -0.70 6.15 19.66
C ALA A 21 0.04 5.22 20.63
N ARG A 22 0.77 4.23 20.13
CA ARG A 22 1.58 3.31 20.95
C ARG A 22 2.65 4.03 21.77
N ARG A 23 3.31 5.06 21.22
CA ARG A 23 4.29 5.87 21.98
C ARG A 23 3.67 6.62 23.16
N ARG A 24 2.36 6.91 23.12
CA ARG A 24 1.63 7.67 24.14
C ARG A 24 0.85 6.79 25.11
N ARG A 25 0.52 5.55 24.73
CA ARG A 25 -0.39 4.66 25.46
C ARG A 25 0.21 3.26 25.55
N LYS A 26 0.26 2.71 26.76
CA LYS A 26 0.82 1.39 27.02
C LYS A 26 -0.10 0.29 26.46
N PRO A 27 0.41 -0.94 26.20
CA PRO A 27 -0.42 -2.06 25.73
C PRO A 27 -1.62 -2.36 26.64
N ASP A 28 -1.45 -2.23 27.95
CA ASP A 28 -2.52 -2.45 28.94
C ASP A 28 -3.63 -1.38 28.90
N ASP A 29 -3.37 -0.22 28.27
CA ASP A 29 -4.33 0.88 28.13
C ASP A 29 -5.00 0.90 26.76
N LEU A 30 -4.28 0.48 25.71
CA LEU A 30 -4.70 0.59 24.32
C LEU A 30 -4.20 -0.61 23.50
N GLU A 31 -5.13 -1.42 23.02
CA GLU A 31 -4.92 -2.40 21.95
C GLU A 31 -4.99 -1.69 20.59
N ILE A 32 -4.07 -2.04 19.68
CA ILE A 32 -4.00 -1.43 18.34
C ILE A 32 -3.99 -2.55 17.31
N ILE A 33 -5.01 -2.56 16.44
CA ILE A 33 -5.14 -3.48 15.31
C ILE A 33 -5.15 -2.63 14.05
N VAL A 34 -4.28 -2.96 13.10
CA VAL A 34 -4.22 -2.34 11.78
C VAL A 34 -4.63 -3.39 10.75
N LEU A 35 -5.59 -3.04 9.90
CA LEU A 35 -6.03 -3.86 8.78
C LEU A 35 -5.44 -3.27 7.50
N GLU A 36 -4.63 -4.05 6.80
CA GLU A 36 -4.05 -3.71 5.50
C GLU A 36 -4.49 -4.74 4.46
N LYS A 37 -5.08 -4.26 3.37
CA LYS A 37 -5.59 -5.09 2.28
C LYS A 37 -4.45 -5.71 1.47
N GLY A 38 -3.40 -4.94 1.23
CA GLY A 38 -2.22 -5.33 0.47
C GLY A 38 -1.29 -6.28 1.20
N ASN A 39 -0.17 -6.57 0.54
CA ASN A 39 0.87 -7.47 1.06
C ASN A 39 1.81 -6.79 2.06
N TYR A 40 1.87 -5.45 2.04
CA TYR A 40 2.90 -4.69 2.73
C TYR A 40 2.30 -3.58 3.59
N VAL A 41 2.90 -3.35 4.74
CA VAL A 41 2.67 -2.18 5.58
C VAL A 41 3.90 -1.28 5.57
N SER A 42 3.69 0.00 5.84
CA SER A 42 4.75 0.98 6.10
C SER A 42 5.88 0.93 5.07
N TYR A 43 5.61 1.30 3.83
CA TYR A 43 6.61 1.34 2.76
C TYR A 43 6.74 2.74 2.14
N SER A 44 7.82 2.95 1.40
CA SER A 44 8.09 4.22 0.72
C SER A 44 7.53 4.22 -0.69
N ALA A 45 6.27 4.63 -0.85
CA ALA A 45 5.65 4.78 -2.17
C ALA A 45 6.43 5.75 -3.08
N CYS A 46 7.00 6.82 -2.52
CA CYS A 46 7.85 7.76 -3.28
C CYS A 46 9.16 7.12 -3.77
N GLY A 47 9.55 5.97 -3.22
CA GLY A 47 10.73 5.21 -3.64
C GLY A 47 10.48 4.29 -4.84
N GLU A 48 9.22 4.04 -5.19
CA GLU A 48 8.84 3.09 -6.24
C GLU A 48 9.45 3.40 -7.62
N PRO A 49 9.47 4.66 -8.11
CA PRO A 49 10.11 4.96 -9.40
C PRO A 49 11.61 4.66 -9.42
N TYR A 50 12.31 4.90 -8.31
CA TYR A 50 13.75 4.62 -8.17
C TYR A 50 14.05 3.12 -8.13
N PHE A 51 13.13 2.32 -7.64
CA PHE A 51 13.21 0.86 -7.73
C PHE A 51 12.97 0.37 -9.16
N VAL A 52 12.00 0.95 -9.86
CA VAL A 52 11.77 0.68 -11.29
C VAL A 52 13.01 1.07 -12.11
N SER A 53 13.63 2.23 -11.85
CA SER A 53 14.85 2.69 -12.54
C SER A 53 16.07 1.80 -12.25
N GLY A 54 16.09 1.17 -11.08
CA GLY A 54 17.19 0.34 -10.60
C GLY A 54 18.20 1.07 -9.73
N GLU A 55 17.92 2.32 -9.34
CA GLU A 55 18.69 3.05 -8.34
C GLU A 55 18.48 2.50 -6.93
N VAL A 56 17.29 1.94 -6.67
CA VAL A 56 17.03 1.08 -5.50
C VAL A 56 17.07 -0.37 -5.96
N GLU A 57 18.04 -1.12 -5.47
CA GLU A 57 18.31 -2.49 -5.93
C GLU A 57 17.37 -3.51 -5.31
N GLU A 58 17.18 -3.43 -3.99
CA GLU A 58 16.45 -4.43 -3.21
C GLU A 58 15.07 -3.92 -2.82
N PHE A 59 14.11 -4.83 -2.85
CA PHE A 59 12.71 -4.53 -2.52
C PHE A 59 12.56 -4.09 -1.05
N GLU A 60 13.34 -4.73 -0.19
CA GLU A 60 13.36 -4.52 1.25
C GLU A 60 13.80 -3.10 1.63
N ASP A 61 14.55 -2.41 0.76
CA ASP A 61 14.96 -1.02 0.97
C ASP A 61 13.77 -0.04 0.87
N LEU A 62 12.68 -0.44 0.20
CA LEU A 62 11.43 0.31 0.18
C LEU A 62 10.54 0.02 1.39
N GLN A 63 10.68 -1.16 2.02
CA GLN A 63 9.87 -1.53 3.18
C GLN A 63 10.48 -0.99 4.48
N VAL A 64 9.89 0.07 5.02
CA VAL A 64 10.40 0.73 6.23
C VAL A 64 10.29 -0.20 7.45
N ARG A 65 9.16 -0.92 7.57
CA ARG A 65 8.93 -1.87 8.67
C ARG A 65 8.02 -3.04 8.29
N THR A 66 8.30 -4.21 8.85
CA THR A 66 7.48 -5.42 8.66
C THR A 66 6.38 -5.58 9.73
N PRO A 67 5.32 -6.36 9.48
CA PRO A 67 4.33 -6.70 10.49
C PRO A 67 4.93 -7.27 11.79
N GLU A 68 5.96 -8.11 11.69
CA GLU A 68 6.64 -8.71 12.85
C GLU A 68 7.38 -7.66 13.68
N GLN A 69 7.95 -6.64 13.04
CA GLN A 69 8.57 -5.52 13.74
C GLN A 69 7.52 -4.67 14.48
N PHE A 70 6.32 -4.50 13.91
CA PHE A 70 5.21 -3.83 14.60
C PHE A 70 4.66 -4.65 15.77
N TRP A 71 4.60 -5.98 15.62
CA TRP A 71 4.20 -6.87 16.71
C TRP A 71 5.09 -6.71 17.95
N LYS A 72 6.40 -6.55 17.77
CA LYS A 72 7.37 -6.32 18.87
C LYS A 72 7.09 -5.05 19.69
N VAL A 73 6.36 -4.09 19.13
CA VAL A 73 5.91 -2.87 19.82
C VAL A 73 4.40 -2.90 20.13
N ALA A 74 3.79 -4.08 20.15
CA ALA A 74 2.37 -4.31 20.42
C ALA A 74 1.43 -3.55 19.47
N ILE A 75 1.76 -3.53 18.18
CA ILE A 75 0.84 -3.13 17.10
C ILE A 75 0.56 -4.37 16.26
N GLN A 76 -0.70 -4.78 16.20
CA GLN A 76 -1.11 -5.96 15.43
C GLN A 76 -1.42 -5.54 14.00
N ALA A 77 -0.43 -5.59 13.11
CA ALA A 77 -0.62 -5.31 11.69
C ALA A 77 -1.04 -6.59 10.95
N LYS A 78 -2.30 -6.63 10.52
CA LYS A 78 -2.87 -7.72 9.73
C LYS A 78 -2.84 -7.34 8.25
N ILE A 79 -1.86 -7.85 7.51
CA ILE A 79 -1.80 -7.77 6.03
C ILE A 79 -2.78 -8.76 5.41
N ARG A 80 -3.16 -8.58 4.14
CA ARG A 80 -4.19 -9.38 3.47
C ARG A 80 -5.55 -9.36 4.18
N HIS A 81 -5.84 -8.32 4.96
CA HIS A 81 -7.12 -8.15 5.66
C HIS A 81 -7.85 -6.90 5.16
N GLU A 82 -8.96 -7.10 4.47
CA GLU A 82 -9.80 -6.02 3.94
C GLU A 82 -10.92 -5.68 4.91
N ALA A 83 -11.07 -4.40 5.26
CA ALA A 83 -12.24 -3.92 5.99
C ALA A 83 -13.43 -3.80 5.01
N VAL A 84 -14.37 -4.75 5.07
CA VAL A 84 -15.49 -4.85 4.11
C VAL A 84 -16.78 -4.18 4.60
N ALA A 85 -16.88 -3.89 5.90
CA ALA A 85 -17.99 -3.15 6.47
C ALA A 85 -17.59 -2.38 7.74
N ILE A 86 -18.23 -1.24 7.97
CA ILE A 86 -18.12 -0.47 9.21
C ILE A 86 -19.54 -0.23 9.72
N ASP A 87 -19.82 -0.67 10.94
CA ASP A 87 -21.05 -0.36 11.66
C ASP A 87 -20.73 0.66 12.75
N ILE A 88 -21.10 1.92 12.48
CA ILE A 88 -20.80 3.05 13.35
C ILE A 88 -21.64 3.00 14.63
N GLU A 89 -22.90 2.54 14.55
CA GLU A 89 -23.79 2.47 15.71
C GLU A 89 -23.32 1.43 16.71
N ARG A 90 -22.84 0.29 16.21
CA ARG A 90 -22.30 -0.80 17.03
C ARG A 90 -20.82 -0.63 17.36
N GLY A 91 -20.11 0.28 16.70
CA GLY A 91 -18.68 0.47 16.86
C GLY A 91 -17.88 -0.76 16.43
N THR A 92 -18.19 -1.31 15.25
CA THR A 92 -17.53 -2.53 14.74
C THR A 92 -17.05 -2.39 13.30
N VAL A 93 -15.96 -3.07 12.96
CA VAL A 93 -15.46 -3.28 11.60
C VAL A 93 -15.50 -4.77 11.27
N THR A 94 -16.02 -5.13 10.10
CA THR A 94 -15.87 -6.50 9.56
C THR A 94 -14.60 -6.56 8.74
N SER A 95 -13.66 -7.40 9.16
CA SER A 95 -12.38 -7.68 8.50
C SER A 95 -12.48 -9.01 7.77
N ARG A 96 -12.14 -9.04 6.48
CA ARG A 96 -12.07 -10.24 5.67
C ARG A 96 -10.62 -10.62 5.42
N ASN A 97 -10.22 -11.82 5.81
CA ASN A 97 -8.95 -12.40 5.41
C ASN A 97 -9.03 -12.77 3.91
N LEU A 98 -8.17 -12.17 3.09
CA LEU A 98 -8.12 -12.39 1.65
C LEU A 98 -7.42 -13.70 1.25
N GLU A 99 -6.77 -14.39 2.19
CA GLU A 99 -6.13 -15.68 1.93
C GLU A 99 -7.15 -16.84 1.95
N ASP A 100 -8.07 -16.83 2.92
CA ASP A 100 -9.03 -17.93 3.12
C ASP A 100 -10.51 -17.51 3.02
N GLY A 101 -10.79 -16.22 2.89
CA GLY A 101 -12.13 -15.65 2.78
C GLY A 101 -12.90 -15.57 4.11
N SER A 102 -12.27 -15.92 5.23
CA SER A 102 -12.90 -15.82 6.55
C SER A 102 -13.15 -14.37 6.96
N GLU A 103 -14.23 -14.14 7.70
CA GLU A 103 -14.59 -12.83 8.22
C GLU A 103 -14.58 -12.82 9.75
N GLU A 104 -14.04 -11.75 10.33
CA GLU A 104 -14.07 -11.47 11.76
C GLU A 104 -14.68 -10.09 12.01
N VAL A 105 -15.47 -9.97 13.08
CA VAL A 105 -16.03 -8.69 13.53
C VAL A 105 -15.19 -8.15 14.67
N LEU A 106 -14.58 -6.98 14.46
CA LEU A 106 -13.75 -6.29 15.43
C LEU A 106 -14.52 -5.11 16.01
N GLY A 107 -14.87 -5.16 17.29
CA GLY A 107 -15.29 -3.97 18.02
C GLY A 107 -14.15 -2.96 18.12
N TYR A 108 -14.45 -1.67 18.24
CA TYR A 108 -13.47 -0.60 18.46
C TYR A 108 -14.02 0.48 19.39
N ASP A 109 -13.14 1.11 20.17
CA ASP A 109 -13.44 2.37 20.87
C ASP A 109 -13.05 3.58 20.02
N GLN A 110 -12.04 3.40 19.16
CA GLN A 110 -11.56 4.40 18.22
C GLN A 110 -11.33 3.75 16.86
N LEU A 111 -11.78 4.42 15.80
CA LEU A 111 -11.56 4.01 14.43
C LEU A 111 -10.76 5.09 13.70
N LEU A 112 -9.68 4.70 13.04
CA LEU A 112 -8.96 5.53 12.08
C LEU A 112 -9.17 4.97 10.68
N TYR A 113 -9.77 5.75 9.79
CA TYR A 113 -9.93 5.42 8.39
C TYR A 113 -8.83 6.10 7.56
N ALA A 114 -7.87 5.31 7.07
CA ALA A 114 -6.64 5.76 6.41
C ALA A 114 -6.34 4.95 5.15
N THR A 115 -7.36 4.61 4.36
CA THR A 115 -7.27 3.76 3.16
C THR A 115 -6.51 4.37 1.99
N GLY A 116 -6.20 5.68 2.06
CA GLY A 116 -5.48 6.36 1.00
C GLY A 116 -6.36 6.61 -0.23
N ALA A 117 -5.84 6.24 -1.41
CA ALA A 117 -6.43 6.53 -2.71
C ALA A 117 -5.99 5.48 -3.72
N GLU A 118 -6.75 5.32 -4.81
CA GLU A 118 -6.49 4.39 -5.91
C GLU A 118 -6.09 5.14 -7.19
N ALA A 119 -5.44 4.45 -8.12
CA ALA A 119 -5.12 5.01 -9.43
C ALA A 119 -6.40 5.25 -10.24
N ILE A 120 -6.46 6.37 -10.97
CA ILE A 120 -7.59 6.65 -11.86
C ILE A 120 -7.41 5.81 -13.13
N ARG A 121 -8.30 4.84 -13.33
CA ARG A 121 -8.38 4.04 -14.56
C ARG A 121 -9.49 4.61 -15.47
N PRO A 122 -9.16 5.25 -16.60
CA PRO A 122 -10.18 5.80 -17.50
C PRO A 122 -10.98 4.68 -18.18
N PRO A 123 -12.29 4.89 -18.47
CA PRO A 123 -13.14 3.88 -19.08
C PRO A 123 -12.90 3.77 -20.59
N ILE A 124 -11.72 3.30 -20.97
CA ILE A 124 -11.30 3.11 -22.37
C ILE A 124 -11.20 1.63 -22.70
N GLU A 125 -11.49 1.29 -23.96
CA GLU A 125 -11.32 -0.07 -24.46
C GLU A 125 -9.84 -0.48 -24.36
N GLY A 126 -9.59 -1.67 -23.80
CA GLY A 126 -8.25 -2.23 -23.67
C GLY A 126 -7.48 -1.82 -22.40
N ILE A 127 -8.11 -1.11 -21.44
CA ILE A 127 -7.46 -0.72 -20.17
C ILE A 127 -6.97 -1.91 -19.32
N ASP A 128 -7.53 -3.11 -19.54
CA ASP A 128 -7.16 -4.34 -18.82
C ASP A 128 -6.34 -5.31 -19.69
N LEU A 129 -5.80 -4.85 -20.83
CA LEU A 129 -4.92 -5.67 -21.65
C LEU A 129 -3.57 -5.94 -20.94
N PRO A 130 -2.95 -7.11 -21.16
CA PRO A 130 -1.57 -7.34 -20.72
C PRO A 130 -0.65 -6.23 -21.23
N GLY A 131 0.20 -5.70 -20.36
CA GLY A 131 1.06 -4.57 -20.69
C GLY A 131 0.55 -3.20 -20.18
N VAL A 132 -0.68 -3.12 -19.67
CA VAL A 132 -1.21 -1.92 -19.02
C VAL A 132 -1.03 -2.04 -17.52
N TYR A 133 -0.31 -1.08 -16.94
CA TYR A 133 0.01 -1.03 -15.52
C TYR A 133 -0.35 0.32 -14.93
N GLU A 134 -0.58 0.32 -13.63
CA GLU A 134 -0.57 1.52 -12.79
C GLU A 134 0.69 1.51 -11.92
N LEU A 135 0.97 2.62 -11.24
CA LEU A 135 1.97 2.66 -10.18
C LEU A 135 1.32 3.33 -8.97
N ARG A 136 0.90 2.51 -8.00
CA ARG A 136 0.25 3.00 -6.78
C ARG A 136 0.69 2.28 -5.52
N THR A 137 0.99 0.99 -5.67
CA THR A 137 1.38 0.07 -4.62
C THR A 137 2.76 -0.50 -4.90
N LEU A 138 3.35 -1.06 -3.85
CA LEU A 138 4.65 -1.71 -3.95
C LEU A 138 4.61 -2.97 -4.86
N ASP A 139 3.46 -3.64 -4.96
CA ASP A 139 3.24 -4.73 -5.91
C ASP A 139 3.27 -4.23 -7.37
N ASP A 140 2.76 -3.02 -7.63
CA ASP A 140 2.82 -2.40 -8.95
C ASP A 140 4.26 -2.07 -9.36
N ALA A 141 5.05 -1.56 -8.40
CA ALA A 141 6.47 -1.25 -8.63
C ALA A 141 7.28 -2.50 -8.99
N LEU A 142 7.00 -3.64 -8.35
CA LEU A 142 7.54 -4.95 -8.71
C LEU A 142 7.18 -5.33 -10.15
N ALA A 143 5.89 -5.27 -10.49
CA ALA A 143 5.43 -5.61 -11.83
C ALA A 143 6.05 -4.72 -12.93
N LEU A 144 6.19 -3.42 -12.65
CA LEU A 144 6.81 -2.47 -13.57
C LEU A 144 8.31 -2.68 -13.72
N ARG A 145 9.02 -3.00 -12.63
CA ARG A 145 10.45 -3.36 -12.69
C ARG A 145 10.64 -4.61 -13.54
N ASP A 146 9.85 -5.66 -13.30
CA ASP A 146 9.92 -6.93 -14.03
C ASP A 146 9.67 -6.71 -15.53
N LEU A 147 8.72 -5.86 -15.88
CA LEU A 147 8.49 -5.44 -17.27
C LEU A 147 9.72 -4.73 -17.86
N ALA A 148 10.26 -3.75 -17.14
CA ALA A 148 11.37 -2.93 -17.61
C ALA A 148 12.65 -3.75 -17.85
N VAL A 149 12.89 -4.80 -17.07
CA VAL A 149 14.03 -5.71 -17.25
C VAL A 149 13.71 -6.93 -18.14
N GLY A 150 12.43 -7.19 -18.40
CA GLY A 150 11.92 -8.34 -19.15
C GLY A 150 12.05 -8.25 -20.67
N GLY A 151 12.73 -7.22 -21.21
CA GLY A 151 12.99 -7.05 -22.64
C GLY A 151 12.04 -6.10 -23.37
N ALA A 152 11.24 -5.33 -22.64
CA ALA A 152 10.49 -4.22 -23.23
C ALA A 152 11.45 -3.19 -23.85
N THR A 153 11.13 -2.69 -25.05
CA THR A 153 11.95 -1.68 -25.76
C THR A 153 11.28 -0.33 -25.87
N LYS A 154 9.96 -0.27 -25.67
CA LYS A 154 9.15 0.94 -25.75
C LYS A 154 8.16 1.01 -24.60
N ALA A 155 7.94 2.21 -24.09
CA ALA A 155 6.94 2.48 -23.06
C ALA A 155 6.11 3.72 -23.43
N VAL A 156 4.83 3.68 -23.06
CA VAL A 156 3.95 4.86 -23.11
C VAL A 156 3.49 5.16 -21.69
N VAL A 157 3.79 6.36 -21.21
CA VAL A 157 3.30 6.86 -19.93
C VAL A 157 2.10 7.75 -20.20
N VAL A 158 0.95 7.39 -19.62
CA VAL A 158 -0.29 8.16 -19.73
C VAL A 158 -0.44 9.02 -18.48
N GLY A 159 -0.26 10.33 -18.65
CA GLY A 159 -0.31 11.34 -17.58
C GLY A 159 1.04 12.03 -17.39
N GLY A 160 1.06 13.36 -17.58
CA GLY A 160 2.25 14.22 -17.38
C GLY A 160 2.38 14.80 -15.97
N GLY A 161 1.75 14.16 -14.98
CA GLY A 161 1.92 14.52 -13.57
C GLY A 161 3.27 14.05 -13.02
N TYR A 162 3.59 14.42 -11.77
CA TYR A 162 4.90 14.12 -11.19
C TYR A 162 5.25 12.62 -11.20
N ILE A 163 4.32 11.73 -10.80
CA ILE A 163 4.51 10.27 -10.85
C ILE A 163 4.80 9.80 -12.28
N GLY A 164 4.03 10.29 -13.26
CA GLY A 164 4.23 9.93 -14.66
C GLY A 164 5.61 10.35 -15.17
N LEU A 165 6.09 11.53 -14.79
CA LEU A 165 7.43 11.99 -15.15
C LEU A 165 8.54 11.18 -14.48
N GLU A 166 8.39 10.82 -13.20
CA GLU A 166 9.33 9.95 -12.48
C GLU A 166 9.40 8.55 -13.13
N VAL A 167 8.26 7.98 -13.52
CA VAL A 167 8.21 6.70 -14.24
C VAL A 167 8.82 6.82 -15.63
N ALA A 168 8.57 7.93 -16.35
CA ALA A 168 9.15 8.16 -17.66
C ALA A 168 10.68 8.26 -17.59
N GLU A 169 11.22 8.93 -16.57
CA GLU A 169 12.65 8.95 -16.27
C GLU A 169 13.16 7.54 -15.96
N ALA A 170 12.48 6.79 -15.09
CA ALA A 170 12.88 5.44 -14.73
C ALA A 170 12.98 4.51 -15.95
N PHE A 171 12.00 4.56 -16.86
CA PHE A 171 12.05 3.80 -18.11
C PHE A 171 13.16 4.28 -19.05
N HIS A 172 13.38 5.59 -19.15
CA HIS A 172 14.48 6.14 -19.94
C HIS A 172 15.85 5.65 -19.43
N THR A 173 16.05 5.66 -18.11
CA THR A 173 17.27 5.15 -17.45
C THR A 173 17.49 3.66 -17.74
N ARG A 174 16.41 2.88 -17.87
CA ARG A 174 16.45 1.47 -18.29
C ARG A 174 16.64 1.26 -19.80
N GLY A 175 16.70 2.33 -20.59
CA GLY A 175 16.95 2.28 -22.04
C GLY A 175 15.70 2.10 -22.90
N LEU A 176 14.50 2.27 -22.34
CA LEU A 176 13.25 2.18 -23.10
C LEU A 176 12.99 3.49 -23.87
N GLU A 177 12.58 3.37 -25.13
CA GLU A 177 12.04 4.49 -25.89
C GLU A 177 10.68 4.89 -25.28
N THR A 178 10.67 6.00 -24.56
CA THR A 178 9.53 6.39 -23.72
C THR A 178 8.79 7.58 -24.31
N THR A 179 7.47 7.45 -24.44
CA THR A 179 6.56 8.54 -24.86
C THR A 179 5.63 8.90 -23.73
N VAL A 180 5.50 10.20 -23.43
CA VAL A 180 4.51 10.71 -22.46
C VAL A 180 3.31 11.29 -23.21
N VAL A 181 2.10 10.89 -22.83
CA VAL A 181 0.84 11.40 -23.37
C VAL A 181 0.06 12.09 -22.25
N THR A 182 -0.48 13.28 -22.51
CA THR A 182 -1.16 14.13 -21.51
C THR A 182 -2.52 14.58 -21.98
#